data_AF-A0A965UGW6-F1
#
_entry.id   AF-A0A965UGW6-F1
#
_cell.length_a   1.000
_cell.length_b   1.000
_cell.length_c   1.000
_cell.angle_alpha   90.00
_cell.angle_beta   90.00
_cell.angle_gamma   90.00
#
_symmetry.space_group_name_H-M   'P 1'
#
loop_
_entity.id
_entity.type
_entity.pdbx_description
1 polymer ?
#
loop_
_entity_poly.entity_id
_entity_poly.type
_entity_poly.pdbx_seq_one_letter_code
_entity_poly.pdbx_strand_id
1 'polypeptide(L)'
;MAPTPNAEALALGITEVLIKAFPELQSIFDDFAKGNIAKARLDYFNSNYYKNLTSNAQSRQTKKATQPGVYAQEFDGWKQGQKQRLIAKGFMWSPEIEALLEASYLRGDNDTQLEISILNSGKMGSKIGGSALGTINTLKDYADDQGVNTILPKSYWDKVSRGLLDGSLTDETIKEELKGFAISAFPAYSKGIETGRSFSLQTSALRQTIANLLEVDVDTVTNDNPVFKELVGYLNPKTQTPEIVPLWQAEKIVKSKDEWNYTKNARDTYDTLGLRVLRDWGLA
;
A
#
# COMPACT_ATOMS: atom_id res chain seq x y z
N MET A 1 -23.78 9.69 39.80
CA MET A 1 -23.24 8.40 39.36
C MET A 1 -21.74 8.55 39.24
N ALA A 2 -20.96 7.84 40.07
CA ALA A 2 -19.51 7.87 39.96
C ALA A 2 -19.10 7.21 38.63
N PRO A 3 -18.16 7.80 37.86
CA PRO A 3 -17.65 7.17 36.64
C PRO A 3 -17.02 5.81 36.98
N THR A 4 -17.19 4.83 36.10
CA THR A 4 -16.62 3.50 36.29
C THR A 4 -15.08 3.58 36.37
N PRO A 5 -14.42 2.67 37.12
CA PRO A 5 -12.99 2.80 37.41
C PRO A 5 -12.09 2.82 36.16
N ASN A 6 -12.52 2.18 35.07
CA ASN A 6 -11.85 2.22 33.76
C ASN A 6 -12.00 3.58 33.05
N ALA A 7 -13.09 4.32 33.30
CA ALA A 7 -13.30 5.63 32.71
C ALA A 7 -12.32 6.67 33.26
N GLU A 8 -11.86 6.54 34.50
CA GLU A 8 -10.86 7.45 35.08
C GLU A 8 -9.45 7.22 34.52
N ALA A 9 -9.04 5.97 34.33
CA ALA A 9 -7.77 5.64 33.68
C ALA A 9 -7.74 6.11 32.21
N LEU A 10 -8.84 5.91 31.49
CA LEU A 10 -9.03 6.41 30.13
C LEU A 10 -9.11 7.95 30.07
N ALA A 11 -9.70 8.60 31.07
CA ALA A 11 -9.73 10.07 31.18
C ALA A 11 -8.33 10.67 31.38
N LEU A 12 -7.40 9.91 31.98
CA LEU A 12 -5.98 10.26 32.06
C LEU A 12 -5.17 9.77 30.86
N GLY A 13 -5.82 9.22 29.83
CA GLY A 13 -5.20 8.78 28.59
C GLY A 13 -4.42 7.46 28.70
N ILE A 14 -4.58 6.71 29.79
CA ILE A 14 -3.91 5.42 29.99
C ILE A 14 -4.65 4.36 29.17
N THR A 15 -4.10 4.04 28.00
CA THR A 15 -4.64 3.04 27.05
C THR A 15 -3.76 1.80 26.99
N GLU A 16 -4.29 0.67 26.49
CA GLU A 16 -3.51 -0.56 26.30
C GLU A 16 -2.25 -0.35 25.44
N VAL A 17 -2.33 0.53 24.44
CA VAL A 17 -1.19 0.90 23.59
C VAL A 17 -0.13 1.67 24.38
N LEU A 18 -0.55 2.59 25.26
CA LEU A 18 0.34 3.38 26.09
C LEU A 18 1.02 2.53 27.18
N ILE A 19 0.27 1.59 27.76
CA ILE A 19 0.78 0.62 28.74
C ILE A 19 1.85 -0.28 28.09
N LYS A 20 1.65 -0.70 26.84
CA LYS A 20 2.64 -1.49 26.10
C LYS A 20 3.95 -0.72 25.87
N ALA A 21 3.87 0.60 25.69
CA ALA A 21 5.02 1.47 25.52
C ALA A 21 5.69 1.86 26.85
N PHE A 22 4.91 1.96 27.94
CA PHE A 22 5.36 2.31 29.29
C PHE A 22 4.81 1.31 30.30
N PRO A 23 5.49 0.17 30.51
CA PRO A 23 4.99 -0.92 31.36
C PRO A 23 4.70 -0.50 32.80
N GLU A 24 5.36 0.57 33.28
CA GLU A 24 5.12 1.19 34.58
C GLU A 24 3.68 1.70 34.78
N LEU A 25 2.95 1.98 33.69
CA LEU A 25 1.55 2.43 33.74
C LEU A 25 0.55 1.30 33.98
N GLN A 26 0.95 0.03 33.81
CA GLN A 26 0.08 -1.13 34.07
C GLN A 26 -0.37 -1.16 35.53
N SER A 27 0.57 -0.99 36.47
CA SER A 27 0.27 -1.01 37.91
C SER A 27 -0.70 0.12 38.30
N ILE A 28 -0.57 1.28 37.65
CA ILE A 28 -1.42 2.45 37.89
C ILE A 28 -2.82 2.21 37.31
N PHE A 29 -2.91 1.62 36.12
CA PHE A 29 -4.18 1.22 35.50
C PHE A 29 -4.93 0.19 36.35
N ASP A 30 -4.22 -0.80 36.89
CA ASP A 30 -4.81 -1.82 37.76
C ASP A 30 -5.32 -1.22 39.08
N ASP A 31 -4.64 -0.21 39.63
CA ASP A 31 -5.08 0.52 40.82
C ASP A 31 -6.30 1.40 40.55
N PHE A 32 -6.42 1.99 39.35
CA PHE A 32 -7.66 2.60 38.90
C PHE A 32 -8.78 1.58 38.79
N ALA A 33 -8.56 0.43 38.13
CA ALA A 33 -9.56 -0.63 37.96
C ALA A 33 -10.09 -1.19 39.29
N LYS A 34 -9.25 -1.24 40.33
CA LYS A 34 -9.60 -1.68 41.70
C LYS A 34 -10.33 -0.63 42.54
N GLY A 35 -10.53 0.59 42.03
CA GLY A 35 -11.17 1.68 42.75
C GLY A 35 -10.26 2.40 43.75
N ASN A 36 -8.94 2.15 43.72
CA ASN A 36 -7.95 2.83 44.55
C ASN A 36 -7.55 4.19 43.96
N ILE A 37 -8.54 5.01 43.62
CA ILE A 37 -8.40 6.22 42.79
C ILE A 37 -7.35 7.19 43.32
N ALA A 38 -7.34 7.44 44.63
CA ALA A 38 -6.41 8.39 45.25
C ALA A 38 -4.95 7.94 45.13
N LYS A 39 -4.69 6.64 45.32
CA LYS A 39 -3.37 6.04 45.17
C LYS A 39 -2.95 6.01 43.70
N ALA A 40 -3.84 5.56 42.82
CA ALA A 40 -3.58 5.49 41.39
C ALA A 40 -3.22 6.87 40.79
N ARG A 41 -3.89 7.94 41.22
CA ARG A 41 -3.54 9.31 40.83
C ARG A 41 -2.18 9.74 41.35
N LEU A 42 -1.87 9.44 42.62
CA LEU A 42 -0.57 9.78 43.20
C LEU A 42 0.57 9.05 42.48
N ASP A 43 0.39 7.76 42.20
CA ASP A 43 1.38 6.93 41.53
C ASP A 43 1.52 7.32 40.05
N TYR A 44 0.42 7.72 39.39
CA TYR A 44 0.46 8.34 38.06
C TYR A 44 1.33 9.61 38.05
N PHE A 45 1.11 10.54 38.98
CA PHE A 45 1.91 11.77 39.06
C PHE A 45 3.37 11.53 39.48
N ASN A 46 3.63 10.39 40.12
CA ASN A 46 4.98 9.98 40.48
C ASN A 46 5.69 9.12 39.43
N SER A 47 5.00 8.69 38.36
CA SER A 47 5.58 7.89 37.28
C SER A 47 6.66 8.65 36.50
N ASN A 48 7.61 7.92 35.91
CA ASN A 48 8.62 8.53 35.05
C ASN A 48 7.98 9.05 33.76
N TYR A 49 6.95 8.39 33.27
CA TYR A 49 6.07 8.89 32.23
C TYR A 49 5.59 10.32 32.54
N TYR A 50 4.92 10.55 33.68
CA TYR A 50 4.43 11.89 34.03
C TYR A 50 5.56 12.88 34.33
N LYS A 51 6.61 12.46 35.04
CA LYS A 51 7.75 13.33 35.40
C LYS A 51 8.57 13.78 34.20
N ASN A 52 8.73 12.93 33.18
CA ASN A 52 9.47 13.27 31.97
C ASN A 52 8.60 14.05 30.96
N LEU A 53 7.28 13.86 30.98
CA LEU A 53 6.34 14.66 30.17
C LEU A 53 6.23 16.11 30.69
N THR A 54 6.24 16.30 32.01
CA THR A 54 5.87 17.57 32.66
C THR A 54 6.91 18.69 32.56
N SER A 55 8.22 18.45 32.56
CA SER A 55 9.19 19.58 32.55
C SER A 55 9.15 20.40 31.25
N ASN A 56 9.01 19.74 30.10
CA ASN A 56 8.91 20.41 28.80
C ASN A 56 7.48 20.86 28.50
N ALA A 57 6.46 20.05 28.78
CA ALA A 57 5.06 20.42 28.54
C ALA A 57 4.63 21.62 29.41
N GLN A 58 4.95 21.59 30.71
CA GLN A 58 4.61 22.67 31.64
C GLN A 58 5.36 23.96 31.31
N SER A 59 6.64 23.87 30.90
CA SER A 59 7.42 25.00 30.40
C SER A 59 6.78 25.61 29.14
N ARG A 60 6.39 24.80 28.15
CA ARG A 60 5.74 25.26 26.91
C ARG A 60 4.38 25.89 27.16
N GLN A 61 3.55 25.30 28.02
CA GLN A 61 2.26 25.87 28.42
C GLN A 61 2.43 27.19 29.19
N THR A 62 3.41 27.26 30.09
CA THR A 62 3.74 28.50 30.83
C THR A 62 4.23 29.59 29.88
N LYS A 63 5.13 29.26 28.94
CA LYS A 63 5.60 30.22 27.92
C LYS A 63 4.47 30.69 27.01
N LYS A 64 3.53 29.82 26.63
CA LYS A 64 2.35 30.22 25.84
C LYS A 64 1.51 31.29 26.56
N ALA A 65 1.36 31.18 27.89
CA ALA A 65 0.60 32.13 28.70
C ALA A 65 1.38 33.40 29.10
N THR A 66 2.68 33.28 29.35
CA THR A 66 3.49 34.35 29.97
C THR A 66 4.45 35.05 29.00
N GLN A 67 4.85 34.38 27.92
CA GLN A 67 5.86 34.82 26.95
C GLN A 67 5.47 34.40 25.51
N PRO A 68 4.36 34.92 24.96
CA PRO A 68 3.80 34.44 23.70
C PRO A 68 4.75 34.59 22.49
N GLY A 69 5.60 35.62 22.47
CA GLY A 69 6.61 35.81 21.42
C GLY A 69 7.70 34.74 21.43
N VAL A 70 8.20 34.36 22.61
CA VAL A 70 9.20 33.30 22.79
C VAL A 70 8.59 31.95 22.45
N TYR A 71 7.35 31.69 22.90
CA TYR A 71 6.61 30.49 22.52
C TYR A 71 6.45 30.37 21.01
N ALA A 72 6.01 31.43 20.33
CA ALA A 72 5.80 31.41 18.88
C ALA A 72 7.10 31.08 18.14
N GLN A 73 8.22 31.68 18.54
CA GLN A 73 9.52 31.43 17.95
C GLN A 73 10.02 29.99 18.17
N GLU A 74 9.92 29.47 19.40
CA GLU A 74 10.33 28.09 19.72
C GLU A 74 9.43 27.06 19.01
N PHE A 75 8.12 27.31 18.98
CA PHE A 75 7.17 26.45 18.30
C PHE A 75 7.39 26.44 16.78
N ASP A 76 7.61 27.60 16.15
CA ASP A 76 7.89 27.66 14.71
C ASP A 76 9.18 26.92 14.36
N GLY A 77 10.25 27.09 15.15
CA GLY A 77 11.51 26.37 14.94
C GLY A 77 11.33 24.85 15.02
N TRP A 78 10.65 24.38 16.06
CA TRP A 78 10.32 22.95 16.20
C TRP A 78 9.42 22.46 15.05
N LYS A 79 8.37 23.21 14.73
CA LYS A 79 7.41 22.90 13.66
C LYS A 79 8.09 22.74 12.31
N GLN A 80 9.03 23.63 11.95
CA GLN A 80 9.78 23.51 10.70
C GLN A 80 10.64 22.24 10.65
N GLY A 81 11.28 21.86 11.76
CA GLY A 81 12.02 20.60 11.85
C GLY A 81 11.12 19.38 11.69
N GLN A 82 9.97 19.37 12.37
CA GLN A 82 8.97 18.31 12.25
C GLN A 82 8.39 18.23 10.83
N LYS A 83 8.12 19.37 10.20
CA LYS A 83 7.65 19.44 8.81
C LYS A 83 8.60 18.74 7.85
N GLN A 84 9.90 19.01 7.93
CA GLN A 84 10.88 18.36 7.08
C GLN A 84 10.94 16.84 7.34
N ARG A 85 10.94 16.41 8.61
CA ARG A 85 10.95 14.98 8.94
C ARG A 85 9.70 14.25 8.42
N LEU A 86 8.53 14.82 8.68
CA LEU A 86 7.24 14.25 8.29
C LEU A 86 7.12 14.14 6.77
N ILE A 87 7.47 15.20 6.02
CA ILE A 87 7.48 15.19 4.55
C ILE A 87 8.47 14.15 4.02
N ALA A 88 9.67 14.06 4.60
CA ALA A 88 10.67 13.07 4.19
C ALA A 88 10.17 11.63 4.38
N LYS A 89 9.46 11.37 5.49
CA LYS A 89 8.80 10.09 5.77
C LYS A 89 7.57 9.83 4.90
N GLY A 90 6.99 10.87 4.28
CA GLY A 90 5.88 10.76 3.35
C GLY A 90 4.52 11.25 3.88
N PHE A 91 4.51 11.84 5.08
CA PHE A 91 3.36 12.56 5.62
C PHE A 91 3.21 13.88 4.86
N MET A 92 2.11 14.05 4.14
CA MET A 92 1.84 15.30 3.41
C MET A 92 1.44 16.40 4.37
N TRP A 93 1.99 17.61 4.20
CA TRP A 93 1.65 18.74 5.07
C TRP A 93 0.21 19.23 4.82
N SER A 94 -0.55 19.44 5.89
CA SER A 94 -1.90 20.02 5.83
C SER A 94 -2.18 20.87 7.08
N PRO A 95 -3.16 21.81 7.03
CA PRO A 95 -3.58 22.59 8.19
C PRO A 95 -4.02 21.73 9.38
N GLU A 96 -4.61 20.56 9.12
CA GLU A 96 -5.05 19.62 10.15
C GLU A 96 -3.87 18.94 10.86
N ILE A 97 -2.81 18.61 10.13
CA ILE A 97 -1.57 18.10 10.72
C ILE A 97 -0.85 19.17 11.53
N GLU A 98 -0.90 20.43 11.08
CA GLU A 98 -0.35 21.56 11.83
C GLU A 98 -1.04 21.75 13.19
N ALA A 99 -2.37 21.58 13.26
CA ALA A 99 -3.09 21.61 14.54
C ALA A 99 -2.68 20.46 15.49
N LEU A 100 -2.40 19.27 14.95
CA LEU A 100 -1.92 18.13 15.74
C LEU A 100 -0.50 18.36 16.26
N LEU A 101 0.36 19.02 15.47
CA LEU A 101 1.71 19.41 15.86
C LEU A 101 1.70 20.36 17.05
N GLU A 102 0.81 21.36 17.08
CA GLU A 102 0.71 22.26 18.24
C GLU A 102 0.26 21.50 19.50
N ALA A 103 -0.78 20.67 19.38
CA ALA A 103 -1.25 19.85 20.51
C ALA A 103 -0.17 18.89 21.02
N SER A 104 0.61 18.31 20.11
CA SER A 104 1.72 17.41 20.42
C SER A 104 2.90 18.12 21.06
N TYR A 105 3.23 19.32 20.56
CA TYR A 105 4.23 20.20 21.16
C TYR A 105 3.87 20.58 22.60
N LEU A 106 2.62 20.95 22.85
CA LEU A 106 2.14 21.32 24.19
C LEU A 106 2.07 20.13 25.15
N ARG A 107 1.85 18.92 24.63
CA ARG A 107 1.90 17.67 25.42
C ARG A 107 3.33 17.21 25.70
N GLY A 108 4.32 17.69 24.96
CA GLY A 108 5.69 17.22 25.11
C GLY A 108 5.94 15.86 24.47
N ASP A 109 5.11 15.48 23.49
CA ASP A 109 5.24 14.21 22.78
C ASP A 109 6.61 14.12 22.08
N ASN A 110 7.16 12.91 22.03
CA ASN A 110 8.30 12.59 21.18
C ASN A 110 7.89 12.38 19.72
N ASP A 111 8.87 12.25 18.83
CA ASP A 111 8.65 12.09 17.38
C ASP A 111 7.72 10.91 17.03
N THR A 112 7.87 9.77 17.71
CA THR A 112 7.04 8.57 17.51
C THR A 112 5.60 8.81 17.97
N GLN A 113 5.40 9.45 19.12
CA GLN A 113 4.08 9.76 19.66
C GLN A 113 3.31 10.74 18.77
N LEU A 114 3.99 11.74 18.22
CA LEU A 114 3.44 12.64 17.22
C LEU A 114 3.02 11.88 15.96
N GLU A 115 3.87 11.00 15.44
CA GLU A 115 3.58 10.19 14.24
C GLU A 115 2.34 9.30 14.45
N ILE A 116 2.26 8.61 15.60
CA ILE A 116 1.08 7.82 15.99
C ILE A 116 -0.16 8.73 16.10
N SER A 117 -0.02 9.92 16.68
CA SER A 117 -1.13 10.89 16.79
C SER A 117 -1.63 11.34 15.43
N ILE A 118 -0.73 11.53 14.46
CA ILE A 118 -1.09 11.88 13.08
C ILE A 118 -1.75 10.68 12.38
N LEU A 119 -1.22 9.48 12.52
CA LEU A 119 -1.78 8.26 11.93
C LEU A 119 -3.20 7.98 12.43
N ASN A 120 -3.41 8.07 13.74
CA ASN A 120 -4.71 7.83 14.38
C ASN A 120 -5.73 8.95 14.16
N SER A 121 -5.28 10.15 13.75
CA SER A 121 -6.19 11.28 13.51
C SER A 121 -7.07 11.10 12.27
N GLY A 122 -6.67 10.22 11.33
CA GLY A 122 -7.30 10.11 10.01
C GLY A 122 -7.11 11.35 9.12
N LYS A 123 -6.29 12.32 9.54
CA LYS A 123 -6.08 13.62 8.84
C LYS A 123 -4.93 13.62 7.84
N MET A 124 -4.30 12.47 7.62
CA MET A 124 -3.21 12.25 6.65
C MET A 124 -3.57 12.57 5.19
N GLY A 125 -4.85 12.77 4.90
CA GLY A 125 -5.34 12.80 3.53
C GLY A 125 -5.14 11.45 2.82
N SER A 126 -5.39 11.44 1.52
CA SER A 126 -5.24 10.28 0.64
C SER A 126 -3.94 10.29 -0.18
N LYS A 127 -3.04 11.24 0.10
CA LYS A 127 -1.80 11.44 -0.66
C LYS A 127 -0.60 11.16 0.24
N ILE A 128 0.32 10.32 -0.24
CA ILE A 128 1.60 10.01 0.39
C ILE A 128 2.70 10.58 -0.48
N GLY A 129 3.68 11.24 0.15
CA GLY A 129 4.86 11.78 -0.51
C GLY A 129 6.14 11.04 -0.12
N GLY A 130 7.28 11.62 -0.47
CA GLY A 130 8.59 11.22 0.08
C GLY A 130 9.05 9.80 -0.29
N SER A 131 9.88 9.21 0.57
CA SER A 131 10.45 7.87 0.37
C SER A 131 9.38 6.78 0.32
N ALA A 132 8.30 6.91 1.10
CA ALA A 132 7.18 5.98 1.10
C ALA A 132 6.48 5.90 -0.27
N LEU A 133 6.32 7.03 -0.97
CA LEU A 133 5.78 7.04 -2.34
C LEU A 133 6.70 6.28 -3.30
N GLY A 134 8.02 6.44 -3.17
CA GLY A 134 9.00 5.69 -3.95
C GLY A 134 8.84 4.18 -3.76
N THR A 135 8.76 3.74 -2.51
CA THR A 135 8.53 2.32 -2.17
C THR A 135 7.19 1.81 -2.73
N ILE A 136 6.11 2.59 -2.61
CA ILE A 136 4.80 2.21 -3.15
C ILE A 136 4.86 2.07 -4.67
N ASN A 137 5.56 2.94 -5.38
CA ASN A 137 5.70 2.83 -6.84
C ASN A 137 6.47 1.55 -7.21
N THR A 138 7.59 1.26 -6.54
CA THR A 138 8.32 -0.01 -6.74
C THR A 138 7.42 -1.24 -6.50
N LEU A 139 6.56 -1.18 -5.48
CA LEU A 139 5.61 -2.26 -5.21
C LEU A 139 4.51 -2.38 -6.26
N LYS A 140 4.06 -1.25 -6.84
CA LYS A 140 3.13 -1.26 -7.98
C LYS A 140 3.76 -1.82 -9.24
N ASP A 141 5.03 -1.48 -9.50
CA ASP A 141 5.79 -2.05 -10.62
C ASP A 141 5.96 -3.56 -10.41
N TYR A 142 6.26 -3.99 -9.18
CA TYR A 142 6.27 -5.42 -8.84
C TYR A 142 4.89 -6.07 -9.04
N ALA A 143 3.81 -5.42 -8.64
CA ALA A 143 2.46 -5.92 -8.87
C ALA A 143 2.12 -6.05 -10.36
N ASP A 144 2.60 -5.12 -11.20
CA ASP A 144 2.45 -5.20 -12.66
C ASP A 144 3.31 -6.33 -13.27
N ASP A 145 4.56 -6.49 -12.81
CA ASP A 145 5.44 -7.60 -13.20
C ASP A 145 4.86 -8.97 -12.79
N GLN A 146 4.13 -9.03 -11.67
CA GLN A 146 3.38 -10.22 -11.24
C GLN A 146 1.98 -10.35 -11.87
N GLY A 147 1.55 -9.40 -12.72
CA GLY A 147 0.27 -9.45 -13.44
C GLY A 147 -0.97 -9.09 -12.61
N VAL A 148 -0.81 -8.65 -11.37
CA VAL A 148 -1.90 -8.42 -10.41
C VAL A 148 -2.29 -6.96 -10.26
N ASN A 149 -1.62 -6.03 -10.95
CA ASN A 149 -1.95 -4.60 -10.90
C ASN A 149 -3.42 -4.31 -11.25
N THR A 150 -4.04 -5.10 -12.13
CA THR A 150 -5.43 -4.90 -12.58
C THR A 150 -6.49 -5.40 -11.60
N ILE A 151 -6.13 -6.27 -10.65
CA ILE A 151 -7.06 -6.85 -9.67
C ILE A 151 -6.98 -6.17 -8.30
N LEU A 152 -5.97 -5.33 -8.07
CA LEU A 152 -5.74 -4.66 -6.79
C LEU A 152 -6.49 -3.32 -6.74
N PRO A 153 -7.49 -3.16 -5.85
CA PRO A 153 -8.23 -1.91 -5.74
C PRO A 153 -7.39 -0.82 -5.09
N LYS A 154 -7.80 0.44 -5.26
CA LYS A 154 -7.19 1.59 -4.57
C LYS A 154 -7.13 1.40 -3.05
N SER A 155 -8.15 0.78 -2.45
CA SER A 155 -8.21 0.52 -1.01
C SER A 155 -7.08 -0.38 -0.50
N TYR A 156 -6.60 -1.32 -1.33
CA TYR A 156 -5.43 -2.13 -1.01
C TYR A 156 -4.19 -1.26 -0.90
N TRP A 157 -3.95 -0.44 -1.91
CA TRP A 157 -2.80 0.48 -1.92
C TRP A 157 -2.88 1.52 -0.80
N ASP A 158 -4.06 1.98 -0.42
CA ASP A 158 -4.26 2.87 0.74
C ASP A 158 -3.93 2.19 2.08
N LYS A 159 -4.10 0.86 2.19
CA LYS A 159 -3.71 0.06 3.37
C LYS A 159 -2.20 -0.14 3.41
N VAL A 160 -1.61 -0.59 2.30
CA VAL A 160 -0.15 -0.77 2.13
C VAL A 160 0.59 0.52 2.48
N SER A 161 0.11 1.61 1.92
CA SER A 161 0.52 2.99 2.18
C SER A 161 0.62 3.33 3.67
N ARG A 162 -0.43 3.07 4.45
CA ARG A 162 -0.44 3.34 5.89
C ARG A 162 0.50 2.40 6.63
N GLY A 163 0.49 1.12 6.28
CA GLY A 163 1.32 0.11 6.92
C GLY A 163 2.82 0.34 6.73
N LEU A 164 3.24 0.87 5.57
CA LEU A 164 4.62 1.28 5.34
C LEU A 164 5.01 2.51 6.16
N LEU A 165 4.07 3.44 6.36
CA LEU A 165 4.32 4.67 7.12
C LEU A 165 4.36 4.43 8.64
N ASP A 166 3.52 3.55 9.15
CA ASP A 166 3.48 3.17 10.57
C ASP A 166 4.44 2.02 10.92
N GLY A 167 5.08 1.42 9.92
CA GLY A 167 6.04 0.32 10.08
C GLY A 167 5.39 -1.03 10.38
N SER A 168 4.07 -1.16 10.32
CA SER A 168 3.37 -2.44 10.48
C SER A 168 3.51 -3.37 9.27
N LEU A 169 3.86 -2.83 8.10
CA LEU A 169 4.16 -3.59 6.88
C LEU A 169 5.57 -3.27 6.39
N THR A 170 6.28 -4.30 5.95
CA THR A 170 7.55 -4.16 5.21
C THR A 170 7.34 -4.46 3.73
N ASP A 171 8.24 -3.99 2.88
CA ASP A 171 8.18 -4.27 1.44
C ASP A 171 8.27 -5.77 1.13
N GLU A 172 9.01 -6.56 1.92
CA GLU A 172 9.05 -8.03 1.76
C GLU A 172 7.70 -8.68 2.05
N THR A 173 7.01 -8.26 3.12
CA THR A 173 5.68 -8.82 3.45
C THR A 173 4.69 -8.51 2.35
N ILE A 174 4.73 -7.30 1.79
CA ILE A 174 3.86 -6.89 0.70
C ILE A 174 4.20 -7.65 -0.58
N LYS A 175 5.49 -7.81 -0.92
CA LYS A 175 5.91 -8.61 -2.08
C LYS A 175 5.42 -10.05 -1.98
N GLU A 176 5.50 -10.67 -0.81
CA GLU A 176 4.99 -12.04 -0.61
C GLU A 176 3.46 -12.11 -0.73
N GLU A 177 2.73 -11.10 -0.24
CA GLU A 177 1.28 -10.99 -0.44
C GLU A 177 0.91 -10.85 -1.93
N LEU A 178 1.62 -9.97 -2.66
CA LEU A 178 1.45 -9.77 -4.10
C LEU A 178 1.75 -11.06 -4.89
N LYS A 179 2.78 -11.79 -4.49
CA LYS A 179 3.11 -13.12 -5.03
C LYS A 179 1.96 -14.12 -4.78
N GLY A 180 1.38 -14.11 -3.57
CA GLY A 180 0.21 -14.92 -3.22
C GLY A 180 -1.00 -14.61 -4.10
N PHE A 181 -1.29 -13.34 -4.35
CA PHE A 181 -2.35 -12.94 -5.30
C PHE A 181 -2.06 -13.45 -6.71
N ALA A 182 -0.81 -13.38 -7.16
CA ALA A 182 -0.44 -13.83 -8.50
C ALA A 182 -0.57 -15.35 -8.66
N ILE A 183 -0.14 -16.12 -7.66
CA ILE A 183 -0.32 -17.58 -7.62
C ILE A 183 -1.81 -17.95 -7.69
N SER A 184 -2.65 -17.23 -6.93
CA SER A 184 -4.09 -17.47 -6.92
C SER A 184 -4.78 -17.06 -8.22
N ALA A 185 -4.36 -15.95 -8.83
CA ALA A 185 -4.95 -15.43 -10.06
C ALA A 185 -4.50 -16.23 -11.30
N PHE A 186 -3.27 -16.76 -11.27
CA PHE A 186 -2.64 -17.43 -12.41
C PHE A 186 -2.12 -18.83 -12.04
N PRO A 187 -3.00 -19.81 -11.74
CA PRO A 187 -2.58 -21.14 -11.28
C PRO A 187 -1.63 -21.86 -12.24
N ALA A 188 -1.79 -21.67 -13.55
CA ALA A 188 -0.91 -22.25 -14.58
C ALA A 188 0.55 -21.79 -14.47
N TYR A 189 0.79 -20.63 -13.85
CA TYR A 189 2.12 -19.99 -13.71
C TYR A 189 2.65 -20.05 -12.27
N SER A 190 1.87 -20.60 -11.34
CA SER A 190 2.15 -20.68 -9.90
C SER A 190 3.55 -21.19 -9.59
N LYS A 191 3.95 -22.34 -10.13
CA LYS A 191 5.27 -22.95 -9.92
C LYS A 191 6.43 -22.02 -10.32
N GLY A 192 6.27 -21.28 -11.41
CA GLY A 192 7.27 -20.30 -11.85
C GLY A 192 7.34 -19.12 -10.88
N ILE A 193 6.19 -18.62 -10.44
CA ILE A 193 6.10 -17.51 -9.47
C ILE A 193 6.71 -17.93 -8.13
N GLU A 194 6.38 -19.12 -7.62
CA GLU A 194 6.92 -19.69 -6.40
C GLU A 194 8.46 -19.75 -6.40
N THR A 195 9.03 -20.12 -7.55
CA THR A 195 10.49 -20.22 -7.77
C THR A 195 11.16 -18.88 -8.13
N GLY A 196 10.42 -17.78 -8.10
CA GLY A 196 10.95 -16.42 -8.30
C GLY A 196 10.95 -15.91 -9.74
N ARG A 197 10.34 -16.64 -10.69
CA ARG A 197 10.13 -16.15 -12.05
C ARG A 197 8.86 -15.31 -12.10
N SER A 198 8.98 -14.04 -12.48
CA SER A 198 7.81 -13.17 -12.58
C SER A 198 6.82 -13.64 -13.64
N PHE A 199 5.55 -13.26 -13.45
CA PHE A 199 4.50 -13.53 -14.42
C PHE A 199 4.81 -12.88 -15.78
N SER A 200 5.30 -11.64 -15.79
CA SER A 200 5.72 -10.94 -17.01
C SER A 200 6.82 -11.70 -17.75
N LEU A 201 7.84 -12.19 -17.03
CA LEU A 201 8.91 -13.00 -17.62
C LEU A 201 8.35 -14.28 -18.27
N GLN A 202 7.45 -14.98 -17.56
CA GLN A 202 6.85 -16.22 -18.05
C GLN A 202 5.93 -16.02 -19.26
N THR A 203 5.37 -14.82 -19.42
CA THR A 203 4.39 -14.49 -20.48
C THR A 203 4.96 -13.61 -21.59
N SER A 204 6.24 -13.24 -21.52
CA SER A 204 6.93 -12.39 -22.52
C SER A 204 6.76 -12.88 -23.96
N ALA A 205 6.98 -14.18 -24.22
CA ALA A 205 6.79 -14.78 -25.54
C ALA A 205 5.33 -14.69 -26.03
N LEU A 206 4.38 -14.86 -25.11
CA LEU A 206 2.95 -14.77 -25.43
C LEU A 206 2.57 -13.34 -25.83
N ARG A 207 3.07 -12.32 -25.10
CA ARG A 207 2.86 -10.91 -25.47
C ARG A 207 3.44 -10.60 -26.84
N GLN A 208 4.65 -11.10 -27.14
CA GLN A 208 5.26 -10.94 -28.46
C GLN A 208 4.43 -11.58 -29.57
N THR A 209 3.88 -12.78 -29.35
CA THR A 209 2.99 -13.43 -30.32
C THR A 209 1.75 -12.59 -30.59
N ILE A 210 1.10 -12.05 -29.55
CA ILE A 210 -0.07 -11.18 -29.69
C ILE A 210 0.32 -9.92 -30.46
N ALA A 211 1.40 -9.25 -30.06
CA ALA A 211 1.89 -8.02 -30.70
C ALA A 211 2.19 -8.22 -32.19
N ASN A 212 2.89 -9.30 -32.54
CA ASN A 212 3.22 -9.64 -33.92
C ASN A 212 1.97 -9.93 -34.76
N LEU A 213 1.02 -10.72 -34.22
CA LEU A 213 -0.18 -11.08 -34.96
C LEU A 213 -1.13 -9.91 -35.13
N LEU A 214 -1.29 -9.08 -34.11
CA LEU A 214 -2.15 -7.90 -34.13
C LEU A 214 -1.46 -6.66 -34.72
N GLU A 215 -0.17 -6.76 -35.07
CA GLU A 215 0.65 -5.67 -35.61
C GLU A 215 0.64 -4.41 -34.71
N VAL A 216 0.65 -4.63 -33.40
CA VAL A 216 0.71 -3.58 -32.38
C VAL A 216 2.04 -3.59 -31.66
N ASP A 217 2.34 -2.50 -30.96
CA ASP A 217 3.50 -2.43 -30.07
C ASP A 217 3.33 -3.42 -28.90
N VAL A 218 4.38 -4.16 -28.55
CA VAL A 218 4.38 -5.14 -27.46
C VAL A 218 4.06 -4.49 -26.11
N ASP A 219 4.44 -3.24 -25.91
CA ASP A 219 4.20 -2.50 -24.67
C ASP A 219 2.70 -2.15 -24.50
N THR A 220 1.92 -2.21 -25.58
CA THR A 220 0.45 -2.03 -25.53
C THR A 220 -0.29 -3.33 -25.18
N VAL A 221 0.40 -4.48 -25.19
CA VAL A 221 -0.14 -5.76 -24.74
C VAL A 221 0.06 -5.87 -23.24
N THR A 222 -0.69 -5.06 -22.49
CA THR A 222 -0.67 -4.94 -21.04
C THR A 222 -1.44 -6.06 -20.33
N ASN A 223 -1.36 -6.12 -19.00
CA ASN A 223 -2.07 -7.11 -18.18
C ASN A 223 -3.61 -7.02 -18.27
N ASP A 224 -4.15 -5.88 -18.67
CA ASP A 224 -5.58 -5.66 -18.88
C ASP A 224 -6.07 -5.98 -20.30
N ASN A 225 -5.17 -6.25 -21.26
CA ASN A 225 -5.51 -6.60 -22.62
C ASN A 225 -6.44 -7.84 -22.65
N PRO A 226 -7.63 -7.75 -23.30
CA PRO A 226 -8.61 -8.84 -23.28
C PRO A 226 -8.09 -10.15 -23.88
N VAL A 227 -7.36 -10.06 -25.00
CA VAL A 227 -6.78 -11.23 -25.67
C VAL A 227 -5.70 -11.87 -24.80
N PHE A 228 -4.86 -11.05 -24.17
CA PHE A 228 -3.86 -11.53 -23.23
C PHE A 228 -4.49 -12.24 -22.03
N LYS A 229 -5.52 -11.64 -21.41
CA LYS A 229 -6.27 -12.23 -20.29
C LYS A 229 -6.87 -13.59 -20.62
N GLU A 230 -7.47 -13.72 -21.80
CA GLU A 230 -8.03 -14.99 -22.28
C GLU A 230 -6.95 -16.08 -22.41
N LEU A 231 -5.78 -15.71 -22.94
CA LEU A 231 -4.68 -16.64 -23.16
C LEU A 231 -4.00 -17.09 -21.86
N VAL A 232 -3.80 -16.18 -20.91
CA VAL A 232 -3.20 -16.53 -19.61
C VAL A 232 -4.19 -17.25 -18.69
N GLY A 233 -5.50 -17.05 -18.90
CA GLY A 233 -6.58 -17.77 -18.25
C GLY A 233 -6.99 -19.06 -18.97
N TYR A 234 -6.21 -19.53 -19.95
CA TYR A 234 -6.55 -20.68 -20.77
C TYR A 234 -6.79 -21.95 -19.94
N LEU A 235 -7.92 -22.61 -20.23
CA LEU A 235 -8.26 -23.93 -19.72
C LEU A 235 -8.06 -24.95 -20.84
N ASN A 236 -7.34 -26.03 -20.56
CA ASN A 236 -7.20 -27.09 -21.53
C ASN A 236 -8.59 -27.73 -21.77
N PRO A 237 -9.07 -27.81 -23.03
CA PRO A 237 -10.43 -28.25 -23.32
C PRO A 237 -10.69 -29.71 -22.94
N LYS A 238 -9.65 -30.54 -22.83
CA LYS A 238 -9.76 -31.95 -22.48
C LYS A 238 -9.77 -32.18 -20.96
N THR A 239 -8.87 -31.51 -20.25
CA THR A 239 -8.67 -31.70 -18.80
C THR A 239 -9.46 -30.71 -17.96
N GLN A 240 -9.96 -29.62 -18.56
CA GLN A 240 -10.62 -28.50 -17.90
C GLN A 240 -9.76 -27.88 -16.78
N THR A 241 -8.44 -28.04 -16.87
CA THR A 241 -7.47 -27.50 -15.90
C THR A 241 -6.75 -26.29 -16.49
N PRO A 242 -6.40 -25.29 -15.65
CA PRO A 242 -5.53 -24.20 -16.06
C PRO A 242 -4.17 -24.73 -16.52
N GLU A 243 -3.78 -24.37 -17.73
CA GLU A 243 -2.49 -24.77 -18.32
C GLU A 243 -1.89 -23.59 -19.10
N ILE A 244 -0.56 -23.55 -19.18
CA ILE A 244 0.11 -22.57 -20.03
C ILE A 244 -0.24 -22.89 -21.48
N VAL A 245 -0.88 -21.94 -22.16
CA VAL A 245 -1.27 -22.10 -23.56
C VAL A 245 -0.03 -22.30 -24.44
N PRO A 246 0.04 -23.38 -25.25
CA PRO A 246 1.10 -23.53 -26.24
C PRO A 246 1.01 -22.41 -27.29
N LEU A 247 2.15 -21.90 -27.76
CA LEU A 247 2.18 -20.76 -28.70
C LEU A 247 1.33 -21.00 -29.96
N TRP A 248 1.37 -22.19 -30.55
CA TRP A 248 0.55 -22.52 -31.74
C TRP A 248 -0.97 -22.39 -31.46
N GLN A 249 -1.41 -22.74 -30.25
CA GLN A 249 -2.81 -22.62 -29.86
C GLN A 249 -3.15 -21.15 -29.55
N ALA A 250 -2.21 -20.42 -28.96
CA ALA A 250 -2.34 -18.98 -28.76
C ALA A 250 -2.50 -18.26 -30.11
N GLU A 251 -1.67 -18.57 -31.11
CA GLU A 251 -1.81 -18.01 -32.46
C GLU A 251 -3.21 -18.26 -33.04
N LYS A 252 -3.74 -19.47 -32.89
CA LYS A 252 -5.08 -19.81 -33.36
C LYS A 252 -6.15 -18.95 -32.67
N ILE A 253 -6.04 -18.76 -31.36
CA ILE A 253 -6.98 -17.93 -30.59
C ILE A 253 -6.87 -16.48 -31.04
N VAL A 254 -5.67 -15.92 -31.18
CA VAL A 254 -5.46 -14.52 -31.63
C VAL A 254 -6.00 -14.32 -33.04
N LYS A 255 -5.75 -15.26 -33.97
CA LYS A 255 -6.28 -15.20 -35.35
C LYS A 255 -7.81 -15.34 -35.43
N SER A 256 -8.46 -15.82 -34.38
CA SER A 256 -9.93 -15.84 -34.32
C SER A 256 -10.55 -14.52 -33.84
N LYS A 257 -9.74 -13.54 -33.44
CA LYS A 257 -10.20 -12.23 -32.97
C LYS A 257 -10.49 -11.32 -34.16
N ASP A 258 -11.49 -10.45 -34.02
CA ASP A 258 -11.90 -9.56 -35.12
C ASP A 258 -10.78 -8.57 -35.48
N GLU A 259 -10.02 -8.14 -34.47
CA GLU A 259 -8.87 -7.24 -34.60
C GLU A 259 -7.83 -7.79 -35.58
N TRP A 260 -7.65 -9.12 -35.65
CA TRP A 260 -6.71 -9.74 -36.57
C TRP A 260 -7.11 -9.51 -38.03
N ASN A 261 -8.40 -9.48 -38.36
CA ASN A 261 -8.87 -9.32 -39.74
C ASN A 261 -8.41 -8.01 -40.40
N TYR A 262 -8.04 -7.01 -39.59
CA TYR A 262 -7.61 -5.69 -40.06
C TYR A 262 -6.10 -5.56 -40.29
N THR A 263 -5.30 -6.54 -39.88
CA THR A 263 -3.83 -6.51 -39.96
C THR A 263 -3.34 -6.84 -41.37
N LYS A 264 -2.08 -6.50 -41.68
CA LYS A 264 -1.48 -6.85 -42.98
C LYS A 264 -1.25 -8.35 -43.07
N ASN A 265 -0.75 -8.97 -42.02
CA ASN A 265 -0.50 -10.42 -42.00
C ASN A 265 -1.79 -11.26 -42.20
N ALA A 266 -2.97 -10.75 -41.84
CA ALA A 266 -4.24 -11.38 -42.14
C ALA A 266 -4.59 -11.23 -43.62
N ARG A 267 -4.45 -10.03 -44.18
CA ARG A 267 -4.66 -9.77 -45.63
C ARG A 267 -3.75 -10.65 -46.48
N ASP A 268 -2.46 -10.71 -46.17
CA ASP A 268 -1.49 -11.57 -46.88
C ASP A 268 -1.89 -13.05 -46.80
N THR A 269 -2.43 -13.49 -45.65
CA THR A 269 -2.94 -14.85 -45.47
C THR A 269 -4.15 -15.11 -46.38
N TYR A 270 -5.12 -14.19 -46.42
CA TYR A 270 -6.30 -14.31 -47.28
C TYR A 270 -5.95 -14.24 -48.76
N ASP A 271 -5.06 -13.35 -49.16
CA ASP A 271 -4.60 -13.20 -50.55
C ASP A 271 -3.87 -14.46 -51.03
N THR A 272 -2.99 -15.03 -50.19
CA THR A 272 -2.29 -16.29 -50.51
C THR A 272 -3.27 -17.46 -50.64
N LEU A 273 -4.28 -17.53 -49.77
CA LEU A 273 -5.32 -18.55 -49.86
C LEU A 273 -6.19 -18.37 -51.11
N GLY A 274 -6.57 -17.14 -51.44
CA GLY A 274 -7.32 -16.79 -52.64
C GLY A 274 -6.56 -17.15 -53.92
N LEU A 275 -5.27 -16.79 -54.01
CA LEU A 275 -4.42 -17.16 -55.13
C LEU A 275 -4.26 -18.67 -55.26
N ARG A 276 -4.12 -19.41 -54.15
CA ARG A 276 -4.09 -20.88 -54.18
C ARG A 276 -5.39 -21.45 -54.73
N VAL A 277 -6.55 -20.98 -54.25
CA VAL A 277 -7.85 -21.44 -54.74
C VAL A 277 -8.05 -21.12 -56.23
N LEU A 278 -7.69 -19.90 -56.66
CA LEU A 278 -7.77 -19.51 -58.07
C LEU A 278 -6.86 -20.38 -58.96
N ARG A 279 -5.63 -20.67 -58.51
CA ARG A 279 -4.71 -21.57 -59.20
C ARG A 279 -5.23 -23.01 -59.23
N ASP A 280 -5.76 -23.50 -58.12
CA ASP A 280 -6.32 -24.84 -58.00
C ASP A 280 -7.61 -25.00 -58.84
N TRP A 281 -8.28 -23.89 -59.17
CA TRP A 281 -9.45 -23.84 -60.07
C TRP A 281 -9.10 -23.45 -61.52
N GLY A 282 -7.83 -23.20 -61.83
CA GLY A 282 -7.36 -22.85 -63.19
C GLY A 282 -7.78 -21.47 -63.69
N LEU A 283 -8.09 -20.54 -62.77
CA LEU A 283 -8.55 -19.17 -63.07
C LEU A 283 -7.42 -18.12 -63.00
N ALA A 284 -6.24 -18.51 -62.51
CA ALA A 284 -5.04 -17.69 -62.37
C ALA A 284 -3.79 -18.47 -62.79
#